data_AF-A0A554K8L1-F1
#
_entry.id   AF-A0A554K8L1-F1
#
_cell.length_a   1.000
_cell.length_b   1.000
_cell.length_c   1.000
_cell.angle_alpha   90.00
_cell.angle_beta   90.00
_cell.angle_gamma   90.00
#
_symmetry.space_group_name_H-M   'P 1'
#
loop_
_entity.id
_entity.type
_entity.pdbx_description
1 polymer ?
#
loop_
_entity_poly.entity_id
_entity_poly.type
_entity_poly.pdbx_seq_one_letter_code
_entity_poly.pdbx_strand_id
1 'polypeptide(L)'
;MPDLSSNGKTFSENELSAMRREVLAWIERDRQRPKIVAGKPAPSAVKASVPKRPTRPKKKTTTTAAAAAAPPQKSVPRALKLIIPRLPLALPPGRARRATRPPRRPAQTAKRRRRTPLLAVSIFAALVTMLFAVVLVGAYRFGWSNWAVAALARVLPLPAVDADGRVYWLDDYLRDVEMLRRSSVRTGRPQGDGELRRQAFTRFVGQAAIDRLAEQYQVQVGAAAVNAQLQQLIAQSGSRERLEQSVRENFYGWSLDDFSERLVRPYLLELAVRAKLWEDPQAWEAAAVRLKSIHQSLAEGASSFAATASEVNRDDSRAIGGDLGYRGRDDLDVQIFAAAEKISDGEVSPPMRTAQGYVLLLREESVGEGSDLRLRLRVITVTPVDYFEQRLGEILRSMNIHRYAP
;
A
#
# COMPACT_ATOMS: atom_id res chain seq x y z
N MET A 1 -17.14 33.61 -2.26
CA MET A 1 -16.31 32.39 -2.40
C MET A 1 -15.60 32.49 -3.73
N PRO A 2 -14.27 32.57 -3.76
CA PRO A 2 -13.55 32.59 -5.03
C PRO A 2 -13.48 31.16 -5.57
N ASP A 3 -13.87 31.03 -6.84
CA ASP A 3 -13.85 29.81 -7.63
C ASP A 3 -12.40 29.36 -7.88
N LEU A 4 -12.04 28.18 -7.37
CA LEU A 4 -10.73 27.52 -7.56
C LEU A 4 -10.74 26.57 -8.78
N SER A 5 -11.78 26.61 -9.64
CA SER A 5 -12.08 25.50 -10.56
C SER A 5 -11.22 25.36 -11.82
N SER A 6 -10.39 26.32 -12.25
CA SER A 6 -9.85 26.26 -13.63
C SER A 6 -8.36 25.95 -13.80
N ASN A 7 -7.64 25.47 -12.76
CA ASN A 7 -6.21 25.14 -12.87
C ASN A 7 -5.91 23.62 -12.97
N GLY A 8 -6.93 22.78 -13.05
CA GLY A 8 -6.76 21.37 -13.36
C GLY A 8 -6.34 21.19 -14.82
N LYS A 9 -5.22 20.51 -15.08
CA LYS A 9 -4.92 20.09 -16.46
C LYS A 9 -5.90 18.98 -16.84
N THR A 10 -6.76 19.25 -17.81
CA THR A 10 -7.50 18.22 -18.54
C THR A 10 -6.56 17.54 -19.52
N PHE A 11 -6.46 16.22 -19.45
CA PHE A 11 -5.57 15.45 -20.32
C PHE A 11 -6.17 15.29 -21.72
N SER A 12 -5.32 15.32 -22.74
CA SER A 12 -5.71 14.90 -24.10
C SER A 12 -5.97 13.39 -24.17
N GLU A 13 -6.70 12.92 -25.18
CA GLU A 13 -7.02 11.49 -25.34
C GLU A 13 -5.76 10.61 -25.47
N ASN A 14 -4.70 11.15 -26.08
CA ASN A 14 -3.41 10.47 -26.19
C ASN A 14 -2.71 10.34 -24.83
N GLU A 15 -2.76 11.38 -23.99
CA GLU A 15 -2.19 11.36 -22.63
C GLU A 15 -2.99 10.44 -21.70
N LEU A 16 -4.33 10.46 -21.79
CA LEU A 16 -5.19 9.53 -21.07
C LEU A 16 -4.89 8.09 -21.47
N SER A 17 -4.71 7.83 -22.76
CA SER A 17 -4.38 6.49 -23.27
C SER A 17 -3.01 5.99 -22.78
N ALA A 18 -2.00 6.87 -22.75
CA ALA A 18 -0.69 6.53 -22.18
C ALA A 18 -0.78 6.23 -20.68
N MET A 19 -1.46 7.09 -19.92
CA MET A 19 -1.70 6.91 -18.49
C MET A 19 -2.46 5.63 -18.18
N ARG A 20 -3.52 5.31 -18.94
CA ARG A 20 -4.30 4.07 -18.80
C ARG A 20 -3.40 2.84 -18.88
N ARG A 21 -2.47 2.80 -19.85
CA ARG A 21 -1.49 1.70 -19.98
C ARG A 21 -0.54 1.64 -18.79
N GLU A 22 -0.08 2.78 -18.29
CA GLU A 22 0.79 2.84 -17.10
C GLU A 22 0.09 2.35 -15.83
N VAL A 23 -1.18 2.72 -15.64
CA VAL A 23 -2.01 2.26 -14.49
C VAL A 23 -2.16 0.74 -14.52
N LEU A 24 -2.57 0.17 -15.65
CA LEU A 24 -2.76 -1.27 -15.81
C LEU A 24 -1.43 -2.02 -15.57
N ALA A 25 -0.33 -1.52 -16.16
CA ALA A 25 0.98 -2.11 -15.96
C ALA A 25 1.46 -2.04 -14.50
N TRP A 26 1.09 -0.98 -13.77
CA TRP A 26 1.41 -0.87 -12.34
C TRP A 26 0.66 -1.92 -11.51
N ILE A 27 -0.65 -2.09 -11.72
CA ILE A 27 -1.49 -3.04 -10.99
C ILE A 27 -1.00 -4.48 -11.22
N GLU A 28 -0.75 -4.84 -12.47
CA GLU A 28 -0.23 -6.18 -12.81
C GLU A 28 1.18 -6.42 -12.24
N ARG A 29 2.04 -5.39 -12.18
CA ARG A 29 3.37 -5.52 -11.58
C ARG A 29 3.31 -5.68 -10.07
N ASP A 30 2.40 -4.96 -9.40
CA ASP A 30 2.24 -5.06 -7.95
C ASP A 30 1.78 -6.46 -7.53
N ARG A 31 0.98 -7.11 -8.38
CA ARG A 31 0.55 -8.51 -8.25
C ARG A 31 1.71 -9.52 -8.31
N GLN A 32 2.78 -9.23 -9.05
CA GLN A 32 3.95 -10.11 -9.18
C GLN A 32 4.98 -9.94 -8.05
N ARG A 33 4.76 -9.01 -7.10
CA ARG A 33 5.59 -8.97 -5.90
C ARG A 33 5.36 -10.26 -5.10
N PRO A 34 6.42 -10.89 -4.58
CA PRO A 34 6.23 -12.03 -3.68
C PRO A 34 5.27 -11.61 -2.57
N LYS A 35 4.31 -12.50 -2.28
CA LYS A 35 3.29 -12.39 -1.23
C LYS A 35 3.88 -11.69 -0.01
N ILE A 36 3.08 -10.94 0.75
CA ILE A 36 3.42 -10.30 2.03
C ILE A 36 3.96 -11.39 2.99
N VAL A 37 5.19 -11.82 2.79
CA VAL A 37 5.88 -12.82 3.59
C VAL A 37 6.68 -11.98 4.54
N ALA A 38 6.17 -11.88 5.76
CA ALA A 38 6.98 -11.49 6.90
C ALA A 38 8.29 -12.28 6.79
N GLY A 39 9.42 -11.57 6.72
CA GLY A 39 10.70 -12.14 6.31
C GLY A 39 11.01 -13.46 7.02
N LYS A 40 11.61 -14.39 6.28
CA LYS A 40 12.17 -15.63 6.86
C LYS A 40 12.95 -15.28 8.15
N PRO A 41 12.84 -16.08 9.22
CA PRO A 41 13.67 -15.89 10.39
C PRO A 41 15.14 -15.88 9.94
N ALA A 42 15.87 -14.84 10.31
CA ALA A 42 17.31 -14.80 10.11
C ALA A 42 17.92 -16.08 10.70
N PRO A 43 18.81 -16.79 9.98
CA PRO A 43 19.51 -17.93 10.56
C PRO A 43 20.25 -17.43 11.80
N SER A 44 19.99 -18.07 12.95
CA SER A 44 20.69 -17.79 14.19
C SER A 44 22.19 -17.72 13.92
N ALA A 45 22.77 -16.59 14.32
CA ALA A 45 24.17 -16.25 14.09
C ALA A 45 25.08 -17.48 14.26
N VAL A 46 25.77 -17.80 13.17
CA VAL A 46 26.92 -18.71 13.16
C VAL A 46 27.80 -18.33 14.34
N LYS A 47 28.00 -19.29 15.25
CA LYS A 47 28.95 -19.19 16.37
C LYS A 47 30.31 -18.80 15.79
N ALA A 48 30.69 -17.54 15.99
CA ALA A 48 32.04 -17.09 15.72
C ALA A 48 33.01 -17.90 16.59
N SER A 49 33.84 -18.69 15.93
CA SER A 49 34.98 -19.41 16.46
C SER A 49 35.96 -18.42 17.10
N VAL A 50 36.02 -18.43 18.42
CA VAL A 50 37.08 -17.78 19.21
C VAL A 50 38.35 -18.61 19.11
N PRO A 51 39.54 -18.05 18.78
CA PRO A 51 40.78 -18.81 18.80
C PRO A 51 41.26 -19.04 20.24
N LYS A 52 41.73 -20.26 20.49
CA LYS A 52 42.28 -20.77 21.76
C LYS A 52 43.52 -20.00 22.24
N ARG A 53 43.59 -19.75 23.55
CA ARG A 53 44.83 -19.68 24.34
C ARG A 53 44.64 -20.44 25.67
N PRO A 54 45.73 -20.89 26.35
CA PRO A 54 45.75 -22.22 26.96
C PRO A 54 45.42 -22.25 28.45
N THR A 55 45.07 -23.45 28.86
CA THR A 55 44.74 -24.04 30.17
C THR A 55 45.59 -23.65 31.38
N ARG A 56 44.93 -23.45 32.56
CA ARG A 56 45.14 -24.22 33.81
C ARG A 56 44.10 -23.85 34.92
N PRO A 57 43.91 -24.62 36.02
CA PRO A 57 42.61 -25.28 36.23
C PRO A 57 42.00 -25.19 37.65
N LYS A 58 40.77 -25.73 37.76
CA LYS A 58 40.06 -26.30 38.94
C LYS A 58 39.63 -25.36 40.07
N LYS A 59 38.31 -25.35 40.33
CA LYS A 59 37.72 -25.92 41.57
C LYS A 59 36.25 -26.26 41.39
N LYS A 60 35.87 -27.42 41.94
CA LYS A 60 34.53 -28.01 42.04
C LYS A 60 33.79 -27.43 43.26
N THR A 61 32.47 -27.32 43.15
CA THR A 61 31.43 -27.61 44.17
C THR A 61 30.08 -27.37 43.46
N THR A 62 29.32 -28.37 43.01
CA THR A 62 28.34 -29.24 43.72
C THR A 62 27.25 -28.50 44.50
N THR A 63 26.01 -29.03 44.39
CA THR A 63 24.87 -28.90 45.34
C THR A 63 23.93 -27.71 45.07
N THR A 64 22.59 -27.75 45.17
CA THR A 64 21.50 -28.75 45.20
C THR A 64 20.20 -27.93 45.14
N ALA A 65 19.15 -28.57 44.60
CA ALA A 65 17.70 -28.38 44.71
C ALA A 65 17.02 -27.32 45.62
N ALA A 66 15.74 -27.09 45.25
CA ALA A 66 14.59 -26.65 46.05
C ALA A 66 14.52 -25.14 46.36
N ALA A 67 13.37 -24.48 46.53
CA ALA A 67 11.94 -24.69 46.27
C ALA A 67 11.26 -23.35 46.66
N ALA A 68 10.07 -23.09 46.11
CA ALA A 68 8.98 -22.28 46.68
C ALA A 68 9.24 -20.82 47.16
N ALA A 69 8.45 -19.89 46.62
CA ALA A 69 7.56 -18.94 47.33
C ALA A 69 7.38 -17.62 46.58
N ALA A 70 6.12 -17.22 46.40
CA ALA A 70 5.68 -15.86 46.05
C ALA A 70 5.20 -15.13 47.34
N PRO A 71 4.73 -13.86 47.28
CA PRO A 71 5.34 -12.59 46.84
C PRO A 71 5.47 -11.64 48.10
N PRO A 72 5.75 -10.30 48.03
CA PRO A 72 4.81 -9.29 47.52
C PRO A 72 5.44 -8.00 46.91
N GLN A 73 4.53 -7.15 46.42
CA GLN A 73 4.66 -5.79 45.91
C GLN A 73 5.47 -4.82 46.78
N LYS A 74 6.13 -3.86 46.10
CA LYS A 74 6.46 -2.44 46.44
C LYS A 74 7.45 -1.97 45.37
N SER A 75 7.52 -0.75 44.86
CA SER A 75 6.86 0.52 45.12
C SER A 75 7.37 1.48 44.03
N VAL A 76 6.48 2.26 43.44
CA VAL A 76 6.81 3.40 42.56
C VAL A 76 7.44 4.52 43.39
N PRO A 77 8.41 5.29 42.86
CA PRO A 77 8.57 6.68 43.27
C PRO A 77 8.24 7.65 42.13
N ARG A 78 7.38 8.62 42.49
CA ARG A 78 6.92 9.75 41.71
C ARG A 78 7.68 11.00 42.19
N ALA A 79 8.02 11.88 41.25
CA ALA A 79 8.28 13.31 41.40
C ALA A 79 9.54 13.76 42.20
N LEU A 80 10.54 14.28 41.46
CA LEU A 80 11.44 15.32 41.98
C LEU A 80 10.81 16.70 41.74
N LYS A 81 10.38 17.35 42.83
CA LYS A 81 10.23 18.82 42.92
C LYS A 81 11.57 19.40 43.36
N LEU A 82 12.13 20.31 42.56
CA LEU A 82 13.35 21.01 42.90
C LEU A 82 13.09 22.03 44.02
N ILE A 83 14.00 22.01 44.99
CA ILE A 83 14.03 22.73 46.26
C ILE A 83 14.73 24.09 46.05
N ILE A 84 14.19 25.16 46.64
CA ILE A 84 14.90 26.44 46.84
C ILE A 84 15.13 26.60 48.36
N PRO A 85 16.35 26.88 48.83
CA PRO A 85 16.68 26.89 50.26
C PRO A 85 16.22 28.18 50.97
N ARG A 86 15.80 28.01 52.24
CA ARG A 86 15.48 29.08 53.20
C ARG A 86 16.75 29.64 53.84
N LEU A 87 16.85 30.98 53.95
CA LEU A 87 17.82 31.69 54.80
C LEU A 87 17.16 32.11 56.13
N PRO A 88 17.89 32.16 57.27
CA PRO A 88 17.30 32.39 58.58
C PRO A 88 17.29 33.87 59.05
N LEU A 89 16.43 34.11 60.04
CA LEU A 89 16.11 35.34 60.79
C LEU A 89 17.29 36.02 61.50
N ALA A 90 17.24 37.35 61.57
CA ALA A 90 17.45 38.11 62.82
C ALA A 90 16.89 39.55 62.70
N LEU A 91 16.02 39.93 63.63
CA LEU A 91 15.47 41.28 63.83
C LEU A 91 16.06 41.89 65.12
N PRO A 92 16.48 43.16 65.13
CA PRO A 92 16.60 43.95 66.36
C PRO A 92 15.43 44.96 66.49
N PRO A 93 14.99 45.33 67.70
CA PRO A 93 13.87 46.23 67.90
C PRO A 93 14.30 47.71 68.04
N GLY A 94 13.38 48.61 67.67
CA GLY A 94 13.21 49.90 68.32
C GLY A 94 13.79 51.13 67.61
N ARG A 95 12.92 51.97 67.06
CA ARG A 95 12.57 53.30 67.61
C ARG A 95 11.74 54.10 66.61
N ALA A 96 10.61 54.60 67.08
CA ALA A 96 9.78 55.59 66.40
C ALA A 96 10.55 56.89 66.19
N ARG A 97 10.47 57.47 64.98
CA ARG A 97 10.58 58.93 64.79
C ARG A 97 9.77 59.38 63.59
N ARG A 98 8.83 60.26 63.91
CA ARG A 98 7.95 61.08 63.07
C ARG A 98 8.81 61.90 62.10
N ALA A 99 8.51 61.85 60.80
CA ALA A 99 8.97 62.85 59.85
C ALA A 99 7.83 63.15 58.86
N THR A 100 7.44 64.41 58.87
CA THR A 100 6.36 65.07 58.12
C THR A 100 6.59 65.00 56.61
N ARG A 101 5.63 64.46 55.86
CA ARG A 101 5.52 64.61 54.40
C ARG A 101 4.68 65.86 54.08
N PRO A 102 5.14 66.82 53.26
CA PRO A 102 4.28 67.87 52.73
C PRO A 102 3.38 67.34 51.59
N PRO A 103 2.19 67.93 51.33
CA PRO A 103 1.25 67.42 50.34
C PRO A 103 1.50 67.93 48.91
N ARG A 104 1.36 66.99 47.96
CA ARG A 104 0.84 67.06 46.57
C ARG A 104 1.21 68.25 45.66
N ARG A 105 1.82 67.91 44.51
CA ARG A 105 1.34 68.37 43.19
C ARG A 105 0.63 67.20 42.50
N PRO A 106 -0.59 67.35 41.96
CA PRO A 106 -1.17 66.32 41.11
C PRO A 106 -0.43 66.35 39.78
N ALA A 107 0.43 65.34 39.54
CA ALA A 107 0.90 65.07 38.19
C ALA A 107 -0.32 64.69 37.36
N GLN A 108 -0.63 65.52 36.36
CA GLN A 108 -1.65 65.25 35.36
C GLN A 108 -1.34 63.88 34.76
N THR A 109 -2.13 62.86 35.11
CA THR A 109 -2.12 61.59 34.40
C THR A 109 -2.73 61.86 33.03
N ALA A 110 -1.88 62.20 32.06
CA ALA A 110 -2.25 62.10 30.66
C ALA A 110 -2.76 60.67 30.45
N LYS A 111 -4.06 60.54 30.20
CA LYS A 111 -4.72 59.29 29.82
C LYS A 111 -4.03 58.84 28.52
N ARG A 112 -2.96 58.05 28.65
CA ARG A 112 -2.26 57.43 27.52
C ARG A 112 -3.25 56.42 26.95
N ARG A 113 -4.09 56.87 26.01
CA ARG A 113 -4.96 56.03 25.19
C ARG A 113 -4.09 54.89 24.70
N ARG A 114 -4.25 53.69 25.27
CA ARG A 114 -3.71 52.46 24.71
C ARG A 114 -4.36 52.33 23.34
N ARG A 115 -3.70 52.84 22.30
CA ARG A 115 -4.06 52.55 20.92
C ARG A 115 -3.95 51.04 20.81
N THR A 116 -5.10 50.38 20.74
CA THR A 116 -5.19 48.93 20.58
C THR A 116 -4.32 48.54 19.38
N PRO A 117 -3.47 47.51 19.48
CA PRO A 117 -2.57 47.10 18.39
C PRO A 117 -3.30 46.48 17.19
N LEU A 118 -4.57 46.83 16.96
CA LEU A 118 -5.42 46.32 15.88
C LEU A 118 -4.75 46.48 14.52
N LEU A 119 -4.05 47.60 14.28
CA LEU A 119 -3.32 47.83 13.03
C LEU A 119 -2.10 46.90 12.89
N ALA A 120 -1.36 46.64 13.97
CA ALA A 120 -0.23 45.73 13.95
C ALA A 120 -0.69 44.27 13.77
N VAL A 121 -1.80 43.90 14.40
CA VAL A 121 -2.44 42.59 14.24
C VAL A 121 -2.97 42.40 12.82
N SER A 122 -3.59 43.42 12.22
CA SER A 122 -4.10 43.33 10.85
C SER A 122 -2.97 43.24 9.81
N ILE A 123 -1.87 43.99 10.00
CA ILE A 123 -0.69 43.89 9.14
C ILE A 123 -0.06 42.51 9.26
N PHE A 124 0.09 41.99 10.49
CA PHE A 124 0.60 40.64 10.70
C PHE A 124 -0.28 39.59 10.03
N ALA A 125 -1.60 39.68 10.19
CA ALA A 125 -2.55 38.78 9.53
C ALA A 125 -2.41 38.85 7.99
N ALA A 126 -2.33 40.04 7.41
CA ALA A 126 -2.16 40.22 5.96
C ALA A 126 -0.84 39.62 5.44
N LEU A 127 0.26 39.79 6.18
CA LEU A 127 1.55 39.20 5.84
C LEU A 127 1.51 37.67 5.92
N VAL A 128 0.86 37.12 6.94
CA VAL A 128 0.65 35.67 7.05
C VAL A 128 -0.19 35.17 5.88
N THR A 129 -1.31 35.81 5.55
CA THR A 129 -2.13 35.43 4.39
C THR A 129 -1.34 35.51 3.08
N MET A 130 -0.53 36.54 2.89
CA MET A 130 0.35 36.67 1.72
C MET A 130 1.37 35.52 1.65
N LEU A 131 2.00 35.18 2.78
CA LEU A 131 2.93 34.05 2.84
C LEU A 131 2.24 32.73 2.49
N PHE A 132 1.03 32.49 3.02
CA PHE A 132 0.21 31.33 2.67
C PHE A 132 -0.11 31.30 1.17
N ALA A 133 -0.48 32.44 0.57
CA ALA A 133 -0.72 32.55 -0.86
C ALA A 133 0.54 32.25 -1.69
N VAL A 134 1.71 32.73 -1.27
CA VAL A 134 2.99 32.42 -1.94
C VAL A 134 3.32 30.93 -1.86
N VAL A 135 3.14 30.30 -0.69
CA VAL A 135 3.35 28.86 -0.53
C VAL A 135 2.37 28.06 -1.41
N LEU A 136 1.10 28.48 -1.48
CA LEU A 136 0.08 27.86 -2.31
C LEU A 136 0.42 27.97 -3.81
N VAL A 137 0.78 29.17 -4.29
CA VAL A 137 1.20 29.38 -5.67
C VAL A 137 2.49 28.60 -5.96
N GLY A 138 3.45 28.62 -5.05
CA GLY A 138 4.68 27.83 -5.12
C GLY A 138 4.40 26.34 -5.30
N ALA A 139 3.46 25.79 -4.52
CA ALA A 139 3.06 24.40 -4.60
C ALA A 139 2.45 24.07 -5.97
N TYR A 140 1.41 24.79 -6.39
CA TYR A 140 0.63 24.44 -7.59
C TYR A 140 1.32 24.85 -8.90
N ARG A 141 1.97 26.03 -8.93
CA ARG A 141 2.52 26.60 -10.16
C ARG A 141 3.99 26.25 -10.40
N PHE A 142 4.75 26.04 -9.31
CA PHE A 142 6.20 25.86 -9.35
C PHE A 142 6.67 24.51 -8.81
N GLY A 143 5.77 23.63 -8.37
CA GLY A 143 6.18 22.29 -7.95
C GLY A 143 6.77 22.22 -6.54
N TRP A 144 6.65 23.25 -5.71
CA TRP A 144 7.31 23.26 -4.40
C TRP A 144 6.84 22.08 -3.53
N SER A 145 7.79 21.32 -3.00
CA SER A 145 7.56 20.15 -2.13
C SER A 145 8.29 20.28 -0.78
N ASN A 146 8.56 21.51 -0.36
CA ASN A 146 9.27 21.81 0.89
C ASN A 146 8.39 21.59 2.14
N TRP A 147 9.01 21.71 3.31
CA TRP A 147 8.32 21.52 4.60
C TRP A 147 7.13 22.47 4.79
N ALA A 148 7.18 23.68 4.24
CA ALA A 148 6.10 24.67 4.36
C ALA A 148 4.86 24.24 3.57
N VAL A 149 5.05 23.71 2.35
CA VAL A 149 3.95 23.13 1.56
C VAL A 149 3.36 21.91 2.27
N ALA A 150 4.19 21.03 2.82
CA ALA A 150 3.72 19.87 3.58
C ALA A 150 2.95 20.26 4.85
N ALA A 151 3.41 21.28 5.58
CA ALA A 151 2.70 21.80 6.76
C ALA A 151 1.35 22.42 6.37
N LEU A 152 1.31 23.16 5.25
CA LEU A 152 0.10 23.77 4.73
C LEU A 152 -0.93 22.70 4.30
N ALA A 153 -0.50 21.68 3.57
CA ALA A 153 -1.37 20.62 3.05
C ALA A 153 -1.96 19.72 4.15
N ARG A 154 -1.33 19.64 5.33
CA ARG A 154 -1.87 18.92 6.49
C ARG A 154 -3.03 19.64 7.17
N VAL A 155 -3.05 20.97 7.07
CA VAL A 155 -4.06 21.81 7.74
C VAL A 155 -5.18 22.17 6.77
N LEU A 156 -4.84 22.44 5.51
CA LEU A 156 -5.80 22.78 4.47
C LEU A 156 -6.01 21.58 3.53
N PRO A 157 -7.26 21.15 3.31
CA PRO A 157 -7.59 20.08 2.38
C PRO A 157 -7.44 20.59 0.94
N LEU A 158 -6.20 20.60 0.46
CA LEU A 158 -5.83 21.08 -0.88
C LEU A 158 -5.95 19.93 -1.89
N PRO A 159 -6.70 20.06 -3.00
CA PRO A 159 -6.88 18.98 -3.97
C PRO A 159 -5.60 18.74 -4.79
N ALA A 160 -5.23 17.48 -5.00
CA ALA A 160 -4.13 17.10 -5.90
C ALA A 160 -4.63 16.37 -7.14
N VAL A 161 -5.53 15.42 -6.96
CA VAL A 161 -6.14 14.63 -8.04
C VAL A 161 -7.64 14.58 -7.81
N ASP A 162 -8.41 14.79 -8.85
CA ASP A 162 -9.84 14.48 -8.86
C ASP A 162 -10.07 13.42 -9.94
N ALA A 163 -10.65 12.30 -9.54
CA ALA A 163 -11.04 11.21 -10.42
C ALA A 163 -12.52 10.89 -10.19
N ASP A 164 -13.36 11.25 -11.16
CA ASP A 164 -14.82 11.03 -11.16
C ASP A 164 -15.53 11.62 -9.92
N GLY A 165 -15.09 12.80 -9.44
CA GLY A 165 -15.65 13.48 -8.27
C GLY A 165 -15.02 13.05 -6.94
N ARG A 166 -14.09 12.09 -6.95
CA ARG A 166 -13.31 11.70 -5.77
C ARG A 166 -12.01 12.48 -5.71
N VAL A 167 -11.91 13.35 -4.72
CA VAL A 167 -10.74 14.21 -4.50
C VAL A 167 -9.71 13.52 -3.61
N TYR A 168 -8.49 13.37 -4.12
CA TYR A 168 -7.31 12.98 -3.37
C TYR A 168 -6.48 14.22 -3.02
N TRP A 169 -6.09 14.31 -1.75
CA TRP A 169 -5.47 15.51 -1.19
C TRP A 169 -3.97 15.62 -1.50
N LEU A 170 -3.48 16.86 -1.54
CA LEU A 170 -2.09 17.20 -1.81
C LEU A 170 -1.12 16.64 -0.79
N ASP A 171 -1.54 16.52 0.47
CA ASP A 171 -0.73 15.91 1.53
C ASP A 171 -0.46 14.42 1.25
N ASP A 172 -1.48 13.67 0.81
CA ASP A 172 -1.33 12.27 0.43
C ASP A 172 -0.47 12.11 -0.83
N TYR A 173 -0.68 12.99 -1.82
CA TYR A 173 0.13 13.00 -3.04
C TYR A 173 1.61 13.26 -2.76
N LEU A 174 1.93 14.30 -2.00
CA LEU A 174 3.32 14.64 -1.66
C LEU A 174 3.99 13.54 -0.81
N ARG A 175 3.23 12.89 0.07
CA ARG A 175 3.70 11.72 0.82
C ARG A 175 4.07 10.56 -0.12
N ASP A 176 3.25 10.27 -1.14
CA ASP A 176 3.54 9.18 -2.08
C ASP A 176 4.74 9.51 -2.98
N VAL A 177 4.88 10.76 -3.44
CA VAL A 177 6.06 11.23 -4.19
C VAL A 177 7.35 11.06 -3.36
N GLU A 178 7.31 11.44 -2.09
CA GLU A 178 8.46 11.27 -1.20
C GLU A 178 8.75 9.78 -0.91
N MET A 179 7.71 8.95 -0.81
CA MET A 179 7.85 7.50 -0.69
C MET A 179 8.58 6.91 -1.90
N LEU A 180 8.14 7.28 -3.11
CA LEU A 180 8.79 6.88 -4.35
C LEU A 180 10.23 7.39 -4.42
N ARG A 181 10.49 8.65 -4.04
CA ARG A 181 11.84 9.23 -4.01
C ARG A 181 12.78 8.41 -3.15
N ARG A 182 12.40 8.11 -1.91
CA ARG A 182 13.21 7.31 -0.99
C ARG A 182 13.44 5.88 -1.50
N SER A 183 12.42 5.29 -2.14
CA SER A 183 12.54 3.95 -2.74
C SER A 183 13.55 3.92 -3.90
N SER A 184 13.58 4.97 -4.72
CA SER A 184 14.49 5.09 -5.86
C SER A 184 15.96 5.20 -5.43
N VAL A 185 16.22 5.91 -4.32
CA VAL A 185 17.56 6.04 -3.74
C VAL A 185 18.04 4.72 -3.14
N ARG A 186 17.16 3.98 -2.43
CA ARG A 186 17.52 2.69 -1.81
C ARG A 186 17.85 1.61 -2.83
N THR A 187 17.15 1.61 -3.98
CA THR A 187 17.41 0.65 -5.08
C THR A 187 18.60 1.05 -5.95
N GLY A 188 19.30 2.14 -5.63
CA GLY A 188 20.44 2.65 -6.39
C GLY A 188 20.06 3.22 -7.75
N ARG A 189 18.78 3.52 -7.99
CA ARG A 189 18.25 4.05 -9.25
C ARG A 189 17.44 5.32 -8.98
N PRO A 190 18.09 6.45 -8.65
CA PRO A 190 17.39 7.70 -8.41
C PRO A 190 16.60 8.13 -9.66
N GLN A 191 15.33 8.46 -9.48
CA GLN A 191 14.45 8.92 -10.55
C GLN A 191 14.26 10.44 -10.47
N GLY A 192 13.99 11.06 -11.61
CA GLY A 192 13.69 12.50 -11.69
C GLY A 192 12.37 12.86 -11.01
N ASP A 193 12.27 14.07 -10.46
CA ASP A 193 11.10 14.50 -9.69
C ASP A 193 9.79 14.42 -10.48
N GLY A 194 9.82 14.79 -11.76
CA GLY A 194 8.65 14.70 -12.64
C GLY A 194 8.16 13.27 -12.86
N GLU A 195 9.08 12.30 -12.85
CA GLU A 195 8.75 10.88 -13.04
C GLU A 195 8.14 10.28 -11.76
N LEU A 196 8.68 10.63 -10.59
CA LEU A 196 8.12 10.24 -9.30
C LEU A 196 6.70 10.79 -9.11
N ARG A 197 6.49 12.06 -9.51
CA ARG A 197 5.17 12.71 -9.52
C ARG A 197 4.18 12.03 -10.45
N ARG A 198 4.61 11.68 -11.66
CA ARG A 198 3.80 10.92 -12.61
C ARG A 198 3.39 9.57 -12.02
N GLN A 199 4.33 8.82 -11.45
CA GLN A 199 4.05 7.53 -10.83
C GLN A 199 3.09 7.63 -9.64
N ALA A 200 3.27 8.63 -8.77
CA ALA A 200 2.34 8.90 -7.67
C ALA A 200 0.93 9.19 -8.21
N PHE A 201 0.83 10.08 -9.21
CA PHE A 201 -0.44 10.41 -9.86
C PHE A 201 -1.13 9.16 -10.44
N THR A 202 -0.40 8.34 -11.19
CA THR A 202 -0.87 7.09 -11.78
C THR A 202 -1.42 6.12 -10.71
N ARG A 203 -0.78 6.05 -9.53
CA ARG A 203 -1.29 5.23 -8.41
C ARG A 203 -2.65 5.70 -7.90
N PHE A 204 -2.83 7.00 -7.70
CA PHE A 204 -4.12 7.54 -7.24
C PHE A 204 -5.24 7.32 -8.26
N VAL A 205 -4.95 7.50 -9.55
CA VAL A 205 -5.90 7.19 -10.62
C VAL A 205 -6.24 5.69 -10.64
N GLY A 206 -5.24 4.82 -10.47
CA GLY A 206 -5.46 3.37 -10.38
C GLY A 206 -6.33 2.99 -9.17
N GLN A 207 -6.08 3.61 -8.02
CA GLN A 207 -6.89 3.38 -6.84
C GLN A 207 -8.34 3.87 -7.02
N ALA A 208 -8.54 5.04 -7.63
CA ALA A 208 -9.87 5.53 -7.97
C ALA A 208 -10.62 4.57 -8.90
N ALA A 209 -9.92 3.99 -9.88
CA ALA A 209 -10.49 3.01 -10.79
C ALA A 209 -10.94 1.73 -10.06
N ILE A 210 -10.12 1.22 -9.13
CA ILE A 210 -10.46 0.05 -8.31
C ILE A 210 -11.64 0.37 -7.38
N ASP A 211 -11.66 1.54 -6.75
CA ASP A 211 -12.76 1.98 -5.89
C ASP A 211 -14.07 2.05 -6.69
N ARG A 212 -14.03 2.64 -7.89
CA ARG A 212 -15.19 2.72 -8.80
C ARG A 212 -15.68 1.35 -9.24
N LEU A 213 -14.75 0.45 -9.54
CA LEU A 213 -15.05 -0.92 -9.89
C LEU A 213 -15.71 -1.66 -8.72
N ALA A 214 -15.20 -1.46 -7.50
CA ALA A 214 -15.78 -2.03 -6.29
C ALA A 214 -17.20 -1.53 -6.02
N GLU A 215 -17.48 -0.24 -6.24
CA GLU A 215 -18.85 0.28 -6.19
C GLU A 215 -19.77 -0.41 -7.18
N GLN A 216 -19.32 -0.62 -8.41
CA GLN A 216 -20.12 -1.26 -9.45
C GLN A 216 -20.49 -2.70 -9.07
N TYR A 217 -19.54 -3.46 -8.52
CA TYR A 217 -19.78 -4.82 -8.02
C TYR A 217 -20.38 -4.84 -6.60
N GLN A 218 -20.71 -3.69 -6.02
CA GLN A 218 -21.28 -3.53 -4.68
C GLN A 218 -20.42 -4.20 -3.59
N VAL A 219 -19.11 -4.18 -3.76
CA VAL A 219 -18.13 -4.78 -2.86
C VAL A 219 -17.65 -3.74 -1.86
N GLN A 220 -17.67 -4.11 -0.57
CA GLN A 220 -17.13 -3.28 0.50
C GLN A 220 -16.20 -4.11 1.39
N VAL A 221 -15.04 -3.56 1.70
CA VAL A 221 -14.13 -4.11 2.71
C VAL A 221 -14.36 -3.36 4.02
N GLY A 222 -14.90 -4.06 5.02
CA GLY A 222 -15.07 -3.51 6.37
C GLY A 222 -13.81 -3.67 7.22
N ALA A 223 -13.76 -2.96 8.35
CA ALA A 223 -12.65 -3.07 9.31
C ALA A 223 -12.44 -4.51 9.81
N ALA A 224 -13.50 -5.33 9.88
CA ALA A 224 -13.41 -6.74 10.28
C ALA A 224 -12.54 -7.58 9.32
N ALA A 225 -12.69 -7.40 8.00
CA ALA A 225 -11.90 -8.13 7.01
C ALA A 225 -10.42 -7.71 7.05
N VAL A 226 -10.17 -6.40 7.20
CA VAL A 226 -8.81 -5.86 7.38
C VAL A 226 -8.16 -6.41 8.64
N ASN A 227 -8.88 -6.41 9.77
CA ASN A 227 -8.39 -6.94 11.03
C ASN A 227 -8.10 -8.44 10.94
N ALA A 228 -8.96 -9.23 10.29
CA ALA A 228 -8.73 -10.66 10.09
C ALA A 228 -7.44 -10.90 9.28
N GLN A 229 -7.26 -10.16 8.18
CA GLN A 229 -6.03 -10.24 7.39
C GLN A 229 -4.79 -9.82 8.19
N LEU A 230 -4.90 -8.76 8.99
CA LEU A 230 -3.81 -8.30 9.85
C LEU A 230 -3.45 -9.35 10.91
N GLN A 231 -4.43 -10.01 11.52
CA GLN A 231 -4.18 -11.10 12.47
C GLN A 231 -3.47 -12.29 11.80
N GLN A 232 -3.83 -12.62 10.57
CA GLN A 232 -3.12 -13.65 9.81
C GLN A 232 -1.67 -13.24 9.55
N LEU A 233 -1.40 -11.99 9.18
CA LEU A 233 -0.04 -11.48 8.99
C LEU A 233 0.76 -11.46 10.30
N ILE A 234 0.12 -11.13 11.43
CA ILE A 234 0.73 -11.19 12.77
C ILE A 234 1.07 -12.64 13.15
N ALA A 235 0.18 -13.59 12.86
CA ALA A 235 0.45 -15.01 13.09
C ALA A 235 1.64 -15.51 12.23
N GLN A 236 1.74 -15.03 10.99
CA GLN A 236 2.84 -15.36 10.08
C GLN A 236 4.18 -14.69 10.48
N SER A 237 4.16 -13.46 10.99
CA SER A 237 5.36 -12.78 11.54
C SER A 237 5.73 -13.27 12.94
N GLY A 238 4.80 -13.94 13.62
CA GLY A 238 4.89 -14.45 14.98
C GLY A 238 4.64 -13.43 16.09
N SER A 239 4.64 -12.12 15.82
CA SER A 239 4.20 -11.08 16.78
C SER A 239 3.84 -9.77 16.08
N ARG A 240 3.04 -8.94 16.75
CA ARG A 240 2.64 -7.62 16.24
C ARG A 240 3.84 -6.69 16.09
N GLU A 241 4.76 -6.71 17.04
CA GLU A 241 5.96 -5.87 17.05
C GLU A 241 6.88 -6.22 15.89
N ARG A 242 7.03 -7.52 15.56
CA ARG A 242 7.81 -7.94 14.40
C ARG A 242 7.16 -7.53 13.09
N LEU A 243 5.83 -7.58 13.02
CA LEU A 243 5.12 -7.08 11.85
C LEU A 243 5.29 -5.56 11.74
N GLU A 244 5.11 -4.81 12.83
CA GLU A 244 5.35 -3.36 12.89
C GLU A 244 6.76 -2.99 12.44
N GLN A 245 7.77 -3.72 12.92
CA GLN A 245 9.14 -3.52 12.52
C GLN A 245 9.33 -3.83 11.04
N SER A 246 8.81 -4.97 10.56
CA SER A 246 8.87 -5.35 9.14
C SER A 246 8.15 -4.34 8.25
N VAL A 247 7.01 -3.80 8.70
CA VAL A 247 6.25 -2.77 8.01
C VAL A 247 7.05 -1.48 7.97
N ARG A 248 7.65 -1.08 9.09
CA ARG A 248 8.50 0.10 9.16
C ARG A 248 9.75 -0.01 8.27
N GLU A 249 10.38 -1.18 8.25
CA GLU A 249 11.61 -1.45 7.49
C GLU A 249 11.33 -1.61 5.99
N ASN A 250 10.34 -2.44 5.62
CA ASN A 250 10.04 -2.79 4.23
C ASN A 250 9.07 -1.81 3.55
N PHE A 251 8.17 -1.20 4.32
CA PHE A 251 7.12 -0.30 3.84
C PHE A 251 7.32 1.14 4.37
N TYR A 252 8.57 1.62 4.28
CA TYR A 252 8.88 3.05 4.27
C TYR A 252 8.53 3.83 5.55
N GLY A 253 8.59 3.17 6.71
CA GLY A 253 8.32 3.81 8.00
C GLY A 253 6.85 3.85 8.38
N TRP A 254 5.96 3.19 7.63
CA TRP A 254 4.53 3.17 7.90
C TRP A 254 4.21 2.58 9.27
N SER A 255 3.15 3.12 9.87
CA SER A 255 2.46 2.45 10.97
C SER A 255 1.67 1.24 10.45
N LEU A 256 1.22 0.35 11.33
CA LEU A 256 0.29 -0.70 10.91
C LEU A 256 -1.02 -0.14 10.38
N ASP A 257 -1.45 1.03 10.86
CA ASP A 257 -2.68 1.67 10.41
C ASP A 257 -2.51 2.18 8.98
N ASP A 258 -1.41 2.86 8.69
CA ASP A 258 -1.07 3.29 7.32
C ASP A 258 -0.95 2.09 6.37
N PHE A 259 -0.29 1.02 6.82
CA PHE A 259 -0.18 -0.22 6.06
C PHE A 259 -1.54 -0.86 5.80
N SER A 260 -2.43 -0.84 6.79
CA SER A 260 -3.77 -1.39 6.67
C SER A 260 -4.62 -0.61 5.68
N GLU A 261 -4.63 0.72 5.76
CA GLU A 261 -5.46 1.57 4.90
C GLU A 261 -4.90 1.71 3.48
N ARG A 262 -3.57 1.78 3.33
CA ARG A 262 -2.93 2.10 2.04
C ARG A 262 -2.55 0.86 1.23
N LEU A 263 -2.44 -0.32 1.85
CA LEU A 263 -2.05 -1.54 1.16
C LEU A 263 -3.01 -2.70 1.39
N VAL A 264 -3.35 -3.01 2.64
CA VAL A 264 -4.19 -4.18 2.94
C VAL A 264 -5.62 -3.99 2.45
N ARG A 265 -6.27 -2.88 2.79
CA ARG A 265 -7.65 -2.58 2.37
C ARG A 265 -7.78 -2.57 0.84
N PRO A 266 -6.97 -1.83 0.07
CA PRO A 266 -7.07 -1.82 -1.40
C PRO A 266 -6.84 -3.22 -2.01
N TYR A 267 -5.89 -3.98 -1.47
CA TYR A 267 -5.66 -5.36 -1.90
C TYR A 267 -6.87 -6.27 -1.65
N LEU A 268 -7.46 -6.20 -0.47
CA LEU A 268 -8.68 -6.97 -0.15
C LEU A 268 -9.86 -6.55 -1.03
N LEU A 269 -9.94 -5.26 -1.38
CA LEU A 269 -10.99 -4.74 -2.26
C LEU A 269 -10.84 -5.33 -3.66
N GLU A 270 -9.62 -5.32 -4.21
CA GLU A 270 -9.30 -5.96 -5.48
C GLU A 270 -9.66 -7.46 -5.47
N LEU A 271 -9.23 -8.19 -4.44
CA LEU A 271 -9.55 -9.62 -4.30
C LEU A 271 -11.06 -9.87 -4.27
N ALA A 272 -11.80 -9.05 -3.54
CA ALA A 272 -13.25 -9.20 -3.42
C ALA A 272 -13.97 -8.86 -4.73
N VAL A 273 -13.49 -7.87 -5.49
CA VAL A 273 -13.99 -7.61 -6.86
C VAL A 273 -13.70 -8.79 -7.78
N ARG A 274 -12.48 -9.33 -7.77
CA ARG A 274 -12.11 -10.50 -8.58
C ARG A 274 -12.96 -11.72 -8.23
N ALA A 275 -13.30 -11.91 -6.95
CA ALA A 275 -14.22 -12.96 -6.54
C ALA A 275 -15.61 -12.79 -7.18
N LYS A 276 -16.11 -11.54 -7.27
CA LYS A 276 -17.40 -11.24 -7.92
C LYS A 276 -17.40 -11.48 -9.42
N LEU A 277 -16.26 -11.44 -10.11
CA LEU A 277 -16.19 -11.78 -11.54
C LEU A 277 -16.58 -13.23 -11.84
N TRP A 278 -16.48 -14.15 -10.87
CA TRP A 278 -16.97 -15.52 -11.07
C TRP A 278 -18.50 -15.62 -11.15
N GLU A 279 -19.21 -14.64 -10.58
CA GLU A 279 -20.67 -14.53 -10.61
C GLU A 279 -21.16 -13.71 -11.82
N ASP A 280 -20.26 -13.02 -12.53
CA ASP A 280 -20.59 -12.08 -13.60
C ASP A 280 -20.70 -12.79 -14.98
N PRO A 281 -21.90 -12.84 -15.60
CA PRO A 281 -22.07 -13.43 -16.93
C PRO A 281 -21.21 -12.77 -18.01
N GLN A 282 -20.97 -11.45 -17.94
CA GLN A 282 -20.15 -10.74 -18.92
C GLN A 282 -18.68 -11.16 -18.82
N ALA A 283 -18.19 -11.41 -17.60
CA ALA A 283 -16.83 -11.90 -17.40
C ALA A 283 -16.65 -13.32 -17.96
N TRP A 284 -17.66 -14.17 -17.83
CA TRP A 284 -17.66 -15.50 -18.47
C TRP A 284 -17.69 -15.42 -20.00
N GLU A 285 -18.51 -14.53 -20.57
CA GLU A 285 -18.56 -14.33 -22.02
C GLU A 285 -17.21 -13.80 -22.55
N ALA A 286 -16.60 -12.84 -21.86
CA ALA A 286 -15.29 -12.33 -22.22
C ALA A 286 -14.21 -13.43 -22.19
N ALA A 287 -14.25 -14.31 -21.19
CA ALA A 287 -13.35 -15.48 -21.12
C ALA A 287 -13.57 -16.45 -22.29
N ALA A 288 -14.82 -16.71 -22.67
CA ALA A 288 -15.18 -17.56 -23.81
C ALA A 288 -14.65 -16.99 -25.13
N VAL A 289 -14.92 -15.70 -25.37
CA VAL A 289 -14.48 -14.98 -26.58
C VAL A 289 -12.95 -14.97 -26.67
N ARG A 290 -12.26 -14.69 -25.56
CA ARG A 290 -10.79 -14.68 -25.52
C ARG A 290 -10.22 -16.07 -25.82
N LEU A 291 -10.75 -17.13 -25.21
CA LEU A 291 -10.26 -18.48 -25.47
C LEU A 291 -10.54 -18.93 -26.90
N LYS A 292 -11.69 -18.54 -27.47
CA LYS A 292 -12.02 -18.81 -28.88
C LYS A 292 -11.03 -18.13 -29.83
N SER A 293 -10.64 -16.89 -29.55
CA SER A 293 -9.60 -16.19 -30.31
C SER A 293 -8.25 -16.92 -30.21
N ILE A 294 -7.87 -17.38 -29.01
CA ILE A 294 -6.64 -18.16 -28.80
C ILE A 294 -6.67 -19.45 -29.61
N HIS A 295 -7.78 -20.19 -29.56
CA HIS A 295 -7.97 -21.42 -30.32
C HIS A 295 -7.79 -21.20 -31.83
N GLN A 296 -8.35 -20.12 -32.36
CA GLN A 296 -8.18 -19.76 -33.77
C GLN A 296 -6.72 -19.44 -34.12
N SER A 297 -6.03 -18.64 -33.30
CA SER A 297 -4.62 -18.31 -33.54
C SER A 297 -3.69 -19.53 -33.46
N LEU A 298 -4.02 -20.51 -32.61
CA LEU A 298 -3.30 -21.80 -32.55
C LEU A 298 -3.53 -22.62 -33.83
N ALA A 299 -4.77 -22.68 -34.34
CA ALA A 299 -5.10 -23.37 -35.58
C ALA A 299 -4.42 -22.75 -36.81
N GLU A 300 -4.23 -21.43 -36.81
CA GLU A 300 -3.51 -20.68 -37.85
C GLU A 300 -1.97 -20.80 -37.74
N GLY A 301 -1.45 -21.46 -36.69
CA GLY A 301 -0.02 -21.62 -36.46
C GLY A 301 0.70 -20.34 -36.05
N ALA A 302 -0.03 -19.32 -35.58
CA ALA A 302 0.55 -18.02 -35.20
C ALA A 302 1.47 -18.10 -33.96
N SER A 303 1.27 -19.11 -33.10
CA SER A 303 2.09 -19.37 -31.91
C SER A 303 1.99 -20.85 -31.49
N SER A 304 2.94 -21.33 -30.69
CA SER A 304 2.86 -22.68 -30.13
C SER A 304 1.95 -22.71 -28.90
N PHE A 305 1.37 -23.89 -28.62
CA PHE A 305 0.53 -24.09 -27.44
C PHE A 305 1.28 -23.76 -26.15
N ALA A 306 2.52 -24.23 -26.02
CA ALA A 306 3.34 -24.01 -24.83
C ALA A 306 3.69 -22.53 -24.60
N ALA A 307 4.00 -21.78 -25.66
CA ALA A 307 4.27 -20.35 -25.56
C ALA A 307 3.00 -19.60 -25.12
N THR A 308 1.87 -19.92 -25.74
CA THR A 308 0.56 -19.33 -25.40
C THR A 308 0.16 -19.63 -23.96
N ALA A 309 0.32 -20.87 -23.51
CA ALA A 309 0.06 -21.26 -22.12
C ALA A 309 0.94 -20.50 -21.13
N SER A 310 2.21 -20.26 -21.48
CA SER A 310 3.15 -19.47 -20.64
C SER A 310 2.77 -17.99 -20.55
N GLU A 311 2.06 -17.47 -21.55
CA GLU A 311 1.57 -16.11 -21.56
C GLU A 311 0.23 -15.96 -20.84
N VAL A 312 -0.70 -16.88 -21.09
CA VAL A 312 -2.11 -16.77 -20.71
C VAL A 312 -2.37 -17.30 -19.31
N ASN A 313 -1.80 -18.45 -18.94
CA ASN A 313 -2.14 -19.10 -17.67
C ASN A 313 -1.69 -18.26 -16.48
N ARG A 314 -2.48 -18.31 -15.41
CA ARG A 314 -2.24 -17.55 -14.17
C ARG A 314 -1.91 -18.41 -12.96
N ASP A 315 -1.90 -19.73 -13.13
CA ASP A 315 -1.48 -20.72 -12.14
C ASP A 315 -0.04 -21.21 -12.40
N ASP A 316 0.41 -22.20 -11.63
CA ASP A 316 1.77 -22.73 -11.71
C ASP A 316 2.08 -23.39 -13.07
N SER A 317 1.07 -23.80 -13.85
CA SER A 317 1.26 -24.39 -15.18
C SER A 317 1.85 -23.38 -16.17
N ARG A 318 1.69 -22.08 -15.92
CA ARG A 318 2.30 -21.01 -16.70
C ARG A 318 3.82 -21.19 -16.86
N ALA A 319 4.52 -21.58 -15.81
CA ALA A 319 5.98 -21.70 -15.82
C ALA A 319 6.49 -22.88 -16.65
N ILE A 320 5.61 -23.83 -16.99
CA ILE A 320 5.93 -25.07 -17.70
C ILE A 320 5.16 -25.21 -19.02
N GLY A 321 4.65 -24.09 -19.55
CA GLY A 321 3.92 -24.04 -20.81
C GLY A 321 2.64 -24.89 -20.80
N GLY A 322 1.95 -24.93 -19.67
CA GLY A 322 0.69 -25.66 -19.51
C GLY A 322 0.83 -27.17 -19.35
N ASP A 323 2.05 -27.72 -19.26
CA ASP A 323 2.26 -29.18 -19.16
C ASP A 323 1.67 -29.74 -17.86
N LEU A 324 0.72 -30.66 -17.99
CA LEU A 324 0.13 -31.40 -16.88
C LEU A 324 0.82 -32.75 -16.66
N GLY A 325 1.72 -33.17 -17.54
CA GLY A 325 2.31 -34.51 -17.55
C GLY A 325 1.27 -35.59 -17.86
N TYR A 326 1.62 -36.84 -17.57
CA TYR A 326 0.69 -37.95 -17.70
C TYR A 326 -0.38 -37.90 -16.62
N ARG A 327 -1.64 -38.00 -17.03
CA ARG A 327 -2.82 -37.98 -16.18
C ARG A 327 -3.77 -39.09 -16.59
N GLY A 328 -4.21 -39.88 -15.61
CA GLY A 328 -5.24 -40.88 -15.75
C GLY A 328 -6.63 -40.31 -15.49
N ARG A 329 -7.66 -41.16 -15.60
CA ARG A 329 -9.06 -40.79 -15.38
C ARG A 329 -9.32 -40.19 -13.99
N ASP A 330 -8.67 -40.73 -12.96
CA ASP A 330 -8.87 -40.31 -11.58
C ASP A 330 -8.10 -39.02 -11.21
N ASP A 331 -7.18 -38.58 -12.07
CA ASP A 331 -6.35 -37.38 -11.83
C ASP A 331 -6.98 -36.08 -12.36
N LEU A 332 -8.04 -36.18 -13.18
CA LEU A 332 -8.65 -35.05 -13.89
C LEU A 332 -10.14 -34.94 -13.58
N ASP A 333 -10.69 -33.74 -13.82
CA ASP A 333 -12.14 -33.57 -13.88
C ASP A 333 -12.73 -34.45 -14.99
N VAL A 334 -13.90 -35.03 -14.72
CA VAL A 334 -14.58 -35.98 -15.62
C VAL A 334 -14.82 -35.38 -17.01
N GLN A 335 -15.12 -34.08 -17.12
CA GLN A 335 -15.34 -33.41 -18.40
C GLN A 335 -14.03 -33.19 -19.15
N ILE A 336 -12.94 -32.87 -18.42
CA ILE A 336 -11.61 -32.68 -19.00
C ILE A 336 -11.09 -34.01 -19.56
N PHE A 337 -11.17 -35.10 -18.78
CA PHE A 337 -10.71 -36.41 -19.25
C PHE A 337 -11.53 -36.88 -20.46
N ALA A 338 -12.87 -36.77 -20.41
CA ALA A 338 -13.74 -37.16 -21.52
C ALA A 338 -13.50 -36.33 -22.79
N ALA A 339 -13.06 -35.08 -22.68
CA ALA A 339 -12.70 -34.27 -23.84
C ALA A 339 -11.30 -34.64 -24.37
N ALA A 340 -10.34 -34.88 -23.48
CA ALA A 340 -8.98 -35.32 -23.84
C ALA A 340 -8.94 -36.71 -24.52
N GLU A 341 -9.86 -37.60 -24.14
CA GLU A 341 -9.99 -38.93 -24.76
C GLU A 341 -10.49 -38.84 -26.22
N LYS A 342 -11.30 -37.82 -26.56
CA LYS A 342 -11.92 -37.65 -27.88
C LYS A 342 -11.02 -37.04 -28.95
N ILE A 343 -10.00 -36.28 -28.55
CA ILE A 343 -9.04 -35.64 -29.46
C ILE A 343 -7.91 -36.61 -29.80
N SER A 344 -7.15 -36.39 -30.86
CA SER A 344 -5.99 -37.20 -31.25
C SER A 344 -4.68 -36.67 -30.64
N ASP A 345 -3.61 -37.45 -30.72
CA ASP A 345 -2.27 -36.97 -30.35
C ASP A 345 -1.84 -35.85 -31.32
N GLY A 346 -1.38 -34.73 -30.77
CA GLY A 346 -1.10 -33.49 -31.50
C GLY A 346 -2.32 -32.59 -31.72
N GLU A 347 -3.53 -33.00 -31.35
CA GLU A 347 -4.77 -32.24 -31.58
C GLU A 347 -5.13 -31.33 -30.39
N VAL A 348 -5.68 -30.15 -30.72
CA VAL A 348 -6.21 -29.19 -29.74
C VAL A 348 -7.72 -29.37 -29.61
N SER A 349 -8.23 -29.46 -28.38
CA SER A 349 -9.67 -29.57 -28.13
C SER A 349 -10.42 -28.29 -28.48
N PRO A 350 -11.74 -28.37 -28.76
CA PRO A 350 -12.60 -27.20 -28.73
C PRO A 350 -12.56 -26.50 -27.36
N PRO A 351 -12.84 -25.17 -27.30
CA PRO A 351 -13.05 -24.46 -26.05
C PRO A 351 -14.17 -25.10 -25.22
N MET A 352 -13.90 -25.40 -23.95
CA MET A 352 -14.90 -25.94 -23.04
C MET A 352 -14.96 -25.18 -21.72
N ARG A 353 -16.16 -25.09 -21.13
CA ARG A 353 -16.38 -24.43 -19.84
C ARG A 353 -16.23 -25.46 -18.71
N THR A 354 -15.44 -25.11 -17.70
CA THR A 354 -15.26 -25.88 -16.45
C THR A 354 -15.53 -24.98 -15.25
N ALA A 355 -15.45 -25.55 -14.04
CA ALA A 355 -15.52 -24.78 -12.80
C ALA A 355 -14.33 -23.81 -12.63
N GLN A 356 -13.19 -24.13 -13.24
CA GLN A 356 -11.95 -23.36 -13.15
C GLN A 356 -11.81 -22.30 -14.25
N GLY A 357 -12.76 -22.21 -15.18
CA GLY A 357 -12.76 -21.24 -16.28
C GLY A 357 -13.07 -21.90 -17.61
N TYR A 358 -12.67 -21.25 -18.69
CA TYR A 358 -12.67 -21.84 -20.02
C TYR A 358 -11.31 -22.47 -20.30
N VAL A 359 -11.29 -23.70 -20.83
CA VAL A 359 -10.05 -24.44 -21.07
C VAL A 359 -9.91 -24.94 -22.52
N LEU A 360 -8.68 -24.96 -22.99
CA LEU A 360 -8.22 -25.72 -24.16
C LEU A 360 -7.25 -26.79 -23.70
N LEU A 361 -7.33 -27.97 -24.32
CA LEU A 361 -6.43 -29.08 -24.08
C LEU A 361 -5.65 -29.36 -25.37
N LEU A 362 -4.37 -29.69 -25.23
CA LEU A 362 -3.59 -30.34 -26.27
C LEU A 362 -3.20 -31.71 -25.74
N ARG A 363 -3.50 -32.78 -26.49
CA ARG A 363 -2.97 -34.09 -26.17
C ARG A 363 -1.64 -34.28 -26.86
N GLU A 364 -0.57 -34.42 -26.10
CA GLU A 364 0.76 -34.69 -26.66
C GLU A 364 0.88 -36.17 -27.01
N GLU A 365 0.52 -37.03 -26.07
CA GLU A 365 0.71 -38.48 -26.17
C GLU A 365 -0.35 -39.23 -25.36
N SER A 366 -0.60 -40.49 -25.71
CA SER A 366 -1.38 -41.43 -24.92
C SER A 366 -0.59 -42.73 -24.67
N VAL A 367 -0.71 -43.28 -23.46
CA VAL A 367 -0.05 -44.52 -23.06
C VAL A 367 -1.03 -45.41 -22.29
N GLY A 368 -1.04 -46.70 -22.58
CA GLY A 368 -1.97 -47.66 -21.98
C GLY A 368 -3.34 -47.67 -22.65
N GLU A 369 -4.21 -48.57 -22.20
CA GLU A 369 -5.58 -48.73 -22.70
C GLU A 369 -6.55 -49.01 -21.55
N GLY A 370 -7.84 -48.78 -21.78
CA GLY A 370 -8.89 -49.10 -20.80
C GLY A 370 -8.73 -48.34 -19.48
N SER A 371 -8.62 -49.08 -18.37
CA SER A 371 -8.46 -48.50 -17.03
C SER A 371 -7.08 -47.88 -16.78
N ASP A 372 -6.07 -48.30 -17.55
CA ASP A 372 -4.68 -47.87 -17.36
C ASP A 372 -4.30 -46.72 -18.31
N LEU A 373 -5.26 -46.21 -19.09
CA LEU A 373 -5.05 -45.12 -20.04
C LEU A 373 -4.58 -43.86 -19.31
N ARG A 374 -3.40 -43.37 -19.72
CA ARG A 374 -2.82 -42.11 -19.28
C ARG A 374 -2.55 -41.21 -20.46
N LEU A 375 -3.00 -39.96 -20.34
CA LEU A 375 -2.85 -38.94 -21.38
C LEU A 375 -1.84 -37.91 -20.92
N ARG A 376 -0.88 -37.56 -21.78
CA ARG A 376 0.00 -36.43 -21.57
C ARG A 376 -0.65 -35.19 -22.16
N LEU A 377 -0.96 -34.21 -21.31
CA LEU A 377 -1.77 -33.06 -21.69
C LEU A 377 -1.05 -31.75 -21.44
N ARG A 378 -1.33 -30.76 -22.29
CA ARG A 378 -1.15 -29.34 -21.95
C ARG A 378 -2.49 -28.65 -21.83
N VAL A 379 -2.55 -27.63 -20.99
CA VAL A 379 -3.75 -26.81 -20.77
C VAL A 379 -3.49 -25.32 -20.99
N ILE A 380 -4.44 -24.65 -21.65
CA ILE A 380 -4.58 -23.19 -21.61
C ILE A 380 -5.89 -22.88 -20.90
N THR A 381 -5.84 -22.05 -19.86
CA THR A 381 -7.00 -21.67 -19.05
C THR A 381 -7.21 -20.17 -19.12
N VAL A 382 -8.42 -19.75 -19.48
CA VAL A 382 -8.87 -18.36 -19.38
C VAL A 382 -10.02 -18.30 -18.38
N THR A 383 -9.86 -17.47 -17.36
CA THR A 383 -10.80 -17.33 -16.25
C THR A 383 -11.64 -16.06 -16.41
N PRO A 384 -12.83 -15.99 -15.77
CA PRO A 384 -13.57 -14.73 -15.67
C PRO A 384 -12.74 -13.61 -15.00
N VAL A 385 -11.79 -13.97 -14.12
CA VAL A 385 -10.90 -13.02 -13.45
C VAL A 385 -9.93 -12.33 -14.42
N ASP A 386 -9.65 -12.94 -15.58
CA ASP A 386 -8.87 -12.29 -16.63
C ASP A 386 -9.58 -11.08 -17.25
N TYR A 387 -10.91 -10.99 -17.10
CA TYR A 387 -11.69 -9.82 -17.51
C TYR A 387 -11.44 -8.60 -16.62
N PHE A 388 -10.84 -8.76 -15.43
CA PHE A 388 -10.59 -7.66 -14.49
C PHE A 388 -9.82 -6.50 -15.13
N GLU A 389 -8.71 -6.78 -15.82
CA GLU A 389 -7.87 -5.77 -16.49
C GLU A 389 -8.65 -5.04 -17.58
N GLN A 390 -9.43 -5.78 -18.37
CA GLN A 390 -10.27 -5.19 -19.40
C GLN A 390 -11.32 -4.26 -18.79
N ARG A 391 -12.01 -4.71 -17.74
CA ARG A 391 -13.03 -3.92 -17.04
C ARG A 391 -12.43 -2.67 -16.40
N LEU A 392 -11.24 -2.81 -15.82
CA LEU A 392 -10.51 -1.67 -15.27
C LEU A 392 -10.12 -0.67 -16.36
N GLY A 393 -9.68 -1.16 -17.52
CA GLY A 393 -9.41 -0.34 -18.70
C GLY A 393 -10.66 0.40 -19.22
N GLU A 394 -11.82 -0.26 -19.22
CA GLU A 394 -13.11 0.36 -19.56
C GLU A 394 -13.48 1.48 -18.57
N ILE A 395 -13.35 1.23 -17.26
CA ILE A 395 -13.58 2.24 -16.22
C ILE A 395 -12.62 3.43 -16.40
N LEU A 396 -11.32 3.17 -16.56
CA LEU A 396 -10.33 4.21 -16.81
C LEU A 396 -10.60 5.01 -18.11
N ARG A 397 -11.31 4.43 -19.08
CA ARG A 397 -11.74 5.15 -20.29
C ARG A 397 -12.91 6.09 -20.02
N SER A 398 -13.85 5.70 -19.16
CA SER A 398 -15.02 6.52 -18.83
C SER A 398 -14.77 7.56 -17.73
N MET A 399 -13.70 7.43 -16.93
CA MET A 399 -13.44 8.33 -15.81
C MET A 399 -13.03 9.74 -16.26
N ASN A 400 -13.60 10.75 -15.61
CA ASN A 400 -13.15 12.13 -15.73
C ASN A 400 -12.00 12.39 -14.75
N ILE A 401 -10.81 12.76 -15.25
CA ILE A 401 -9.60 12.88 -14.43
C ILE A 401 -9.03 14.28 -14.56
N HIS A 402 -8.90 14.98 -13.42
CA HIS A 402 -8.28 16.29 -13.32
C HIS A 402 -7.05 16.23 -12.43
N ARG A 403 -5.93 16.78 -12.93
CA ARG A 403 -4.71 16.94 -12.16
C ARG A 403 -4.54 18.39 -11.73
N TYR A 404 -4.57 18.62 -10.43
CA TYR A 404 -4.24 19.90 -9.83
C TYR A 404 -2.78 19.95 -9.38
N ALA A 405 -2.25 18.85 -8.88
CA ALA A 405 -0.87 18.80 -8.42
C ALA A 405 0.13 18.97 -9.59
N PRO A 406 1.24 19.69 -9.36
CA PRO A 406 2.28 19.98 -10.36
C PRO A 406 2.98 18.73 -10.88
#